data_AF-A0A952EX01-F1
#
_entry.id   AF-A0A952EX01-F1
#
_cell.length_a   1.000
_cell.length_b   1.000
_cell.length_c   1.000
_cell.angle_alpha   90.00
_cell.angle_beta   90.00
_cell.angle_gamma   90.00
#
_symmetry.space_group_name_H-M   'P 1'
#
loop_
_entity.id
_entity.type
_entity.pdbx_description
1 polymer ?
#
loop_
_entity_poly.entity_id
_entity_poly.type
_entity_poly.pdbx_seq_one_letter_code
_entity_poly.pdbx_strand_id
1 'polypeptide(L)'
;YLLFNEGYLSTAERAQSRDLVDDAEWLASLLHELMPTEPEVAGLLALIRLHRARAAARFDVDGRLVLLQDQDRSLWDRDTIEAATRVLARAAKLQRPGPYQLQAAIIACHAEADCWQDTDWEQIVLLYDMLLHLAPSPVTRLHRAIALRYRSGPEAAMTELHALASELDRYHLYHATRADLWRELGRTDEARAADRRALELTANPAERAVLQQRIAYSYREETPNNDD
;
A
#
# COMPACT_ATOMS: atom_id res chain seq x y z
N TYR A 1 -2.13 12.13 -5.36
CA TYR A 1 -2.87 10.90 -5.01
C TYR A 1 -2.55 9.74 -5.96
N LEU A 2 -2.76 9.90 -7.28
CA LEU A 2 -2.31 8.91 -8.29
C LEU A 2 -0.77 8.68 -8.33
N LEU A 3 0.02 9.64 -7.86
CA LEU A 3 1.49 9.58 -7.77
C LEU A 3 2.05 8.59 -6.72
N PHE A 4 1.22 8.12 -5.77
CA PHE A 4 1.67 7.26 -4.66
C PHE A 4 1.05 5.86 -4.64
N ASN A 5 0.20 5.52 -5.62
CA ASN A 5 -0.03 4.12 -5.94
C ASN A 5 1.32 3.55 -6.37
N GLU A 6 1.75 2.50 -5.67
CA GLU A 6 3.11 1.95 -5.66
C GLU A 6 3.66 1.58 -7.05
N GLY A 7 2.82 1.62 -8.08
CA GLY A 7 3.17 1.39 -9.47
C GLY A 7 3.76 2.57 -10.26
N TYR A 8 3.67 3.83 -9.82
CA TYR A 8 4.19 4.93 -10.67
C TYR A 8 5.70 5.17 -10.55
N LEU A 9 6.34 4.71 -9.47
CA LEU A 9 7.76 4.98 -9.22
C LEU A 9 8.74 4.11 -10.01
N SER A 10 8.25 3.21 -10.86
CA SER A 10 9.11 2.18 -11.44
C SER A 10 9.78 2.56 -12.77
N THR A 11 9.30 3.53 -13.54
CA THR A 11 10.00 3.88 -14.80
C THR A 11 9.53 5.21 -15.39
N ALA A 12 10.22 6.31 -15.03
CA ALA A 12 10.66 7.41 -15.89
C ALA A 12 11.22 8.53 -14.97
N GLU A 13 12.52 8.82 -15.10
CA GLU A 13 13.21 9.96 -14.46
C GLU A 13 13.04 10.08 -12.94
N ARG A 14 13.77 9.26 -12.16
CA ARG A 14 13.84 9.35 -10.69
C ARG A 14 14.14 10.76 -10.16
N ALA A 15 14.90 11.57 -10.91
CA ALA A 15 15.16 12.96 -10.58
C ALA A 15 13.87 13.79 -10.69
N GLN A 16 13.18 13.72 -11.83
CA GLN A 16 11.90 14.41 -12.06
C GLN A 16 10.82 13.96 -11.06
N SER A 17 10.80 12.68 -10.68
CA SER A 17 9.89 12.20 -9.63
C SER A 17 10.23 12.74 -8.23
N ARG A 18 11.50 13.01 -7.91
CA ARG A 18 11.87 13.63 -6.63
C ARG A 18 11.45 15.09 -6.61
N ASP A 19 11.71 15.83 -7.68
CA ASP A 19 11.32 17.23 -7.83
C ASP A 19 9.80 17.41 -7.67
N LEU A 20 9.00 16.55 -8.30
CA LEU A 20 7.53 16.58 -8.17
C LEU A 20 7.02 16.28 -6.75
N VAL A 21 7.71 15.41 -6.01
CA VAL A 21 7.34 15.07 -4.63
C VAL A 21 7.72 16.21 -3.68
N ASP A 22 8.86 16.84 -3.92
CA ASP A 22 9.31 18.02 -3.17
C ASP A 22 8.36 19.20 -3.40
N ASP A 23 7.97 19.46 -4.65
CA ASP A 23 6.96 20.47 -5.01
C ASP A 23 5.60 20.18 -4.36
N ALA A 24 5.18 18.91 -4.34
CA ALA A 24 3.92 18.52 -3.72
C ALA A 24 3.91 18.78 -2.20
N GLU A 25 5.02 18.50 -1.51
CA GLU A 25 5.13 18.83 -0.08
C GLU A 25 5.16 20.34 0.14
N TRP A 26 5.90 21.08 -0.68
CA TRP A 26 5.97 22.54 -0.58
C TRP A 26 4.58 23.16 -0.73
N LEU A 27 3.83 22.77 -1.76
CA LEU A 27 2.45 23.23 -1.98
C LEU A 27 1.51 22.85 -0.83
N ALA A 28 1.59 21.61 -0.34
CA ALA A 28 0.76 21.18 0.80
C ALA A 28 1.11 21.92 2.09
N SER A 29 2.39 22.24 2.30
CA SER A 29 2.85 23.04 3.45
C SER A 29 2.33 24.47 3.36
N LEU A 30 2.42 25.11 2.19
CA LEU A 30 1.89 26.45 1.95
C LEU A 30 0.37 26.50 2.15
N LEU A 31 -0.37 25.50 1.65
CA LEU A 31 -1.80 25.40 1.89
C LEU A 31 -2.13 25.27 3.38
N HIS A 32 -1.36 24.45 4.12
CA HIS A 32 -1.57 24.27 5.55
C HIS A 32 -1.31 25.55 6.35
N GLU A 33 -0.32 26.36 5.95
CA GLU A 33 -0.05 27.67 6.53
C GLU A 33 -1.16 28.68 6.25
N LEU A 34 -1.69 28.69 5.02
CA LEU A 34 -2.78 29.58 4.62
C LEU A 34 -4.14 29.19 5.21
N MET A 35 -4.33 27.90 5.52
CA MET A 35 -5.59 27.33 6.03
C MET A 35 -5.36 26.45 7.27
N PRO A 36 -4.87 27.01 8.39
CA PRO A 36 -4.43 26.23 9.56
C PRO A 36 -5.55 25.48 10.27
N THR A 37 -6.81 25.88 10.04
CA THR A 37 -8.00 25.25 10.62
C THR A 37 -8.73 24.32 9.64
N GLU A 38 -8.19 24.09 8.44
CA GLU A 38 -8.78 23.14 7.49
C GLU A 38 -8.15 21.74 7.69
N PRO A 39 -8.87 20.80 8.35
CA PRO A 39 -8.31 19.51 8.74
C PRO A 39 -7.90 18.66 7.54
N GLU A 40 -8.57 18.81 6.40
CA GLU A 40 -8.27 18.01 5.21
C GLU A 40 -6.95 18.41 4.55
N VAL A 41 -6.59 19.69 4.61
CA VAL A 41 -5.28 20.18 4.17
C VAL A 41 -4.18 19.64 5.08
N ALA A 42 -4.42 19.60 6.40
CA ALA A 42 -3.50 18.97 7.36
C ALA A 42 -3.34 17.46 7.09
N GLY A 43 -4.44 16.77 6.76
CA GLY A 43 -4.42 15.37 6.34
C GLY A 43 -3.59 15.13 5.08
N LEU A 44 -3.73 15.98 4.06
CA LEU A 44 -2.94 15.89 2.83
C LEU A 44 -1.44 16.10 3.09
N LEU A 45 -1.07 17.08 3.91
CA LEU A 45 0.32 17.32 4.29
C LEU A 45 0.91 16.11 5.03
N ALA A 46 0.18 15.57 6.01
CA ALA A 46 0.60 14.39 6.75
C ALA A 46 0.77 13.17 5.82
N LEU A 47 -0.18 12.94 4.92
CA LEU A 47 -0.14 11.88 3.92
C LEU A 47 1.13 11.95 3.06
N ILE A 48 1.46 13.12 2.52
CA ILE A 48 2.66 13.31 1.69
C ILE A 48 3.93 13.03 2.49
N ARG A 49 4.04 13.61 3.68
CA ARG A 49 5.22 13.43 4.55
C ARG A 49 5.43 11.98 4.96
N LEU A 50 4.38 11.28 5.35
CA LEU A 50 4.43 9.86 5.70
C LEU A 50 4.88 9.00 4.51
N HIS A 51 4.41 9.29 3.30
CA HIS A 51 4.91 8.61 2.11
C HIS A 51 6.40 8.88 1.86
N ARG A 52 6.86 10.11 2.06
CA ARG A 52 8.27 10.48 1.87
C ARG A 52 9.19 9.87 2.92
N ALA A 53 8.75 9.74 4.15
CA ALA A 53 9.56 9.24 5.26
C ALA A 53 10.13 7.83 5.02
N ARG A 54 9.43 7.01 4.22
CA ARG A 54 9.88 5.65 3.84
C ARG A 54 10.60 5.56 2.49
N ALA A 55 10.85 6.69 1.81
CA ALA A 55 11.34 6.68 0.43
C ALA A 55 12.69 5.95 0.26
N ALA A 56 13.58 6.03 1.26
CA ALA A 56 14.87 5.36 1.25
C ALA A 56 14.77 3.83 1.31
N ALA A 57 13.67 3.28 1.84
CA ALA A 57 13.47 1.84 2.00
C ALA A 57 12.68 1.19 0.85
N ARG A 58 12.16 1.97 -0.11
CA ARG A 58 11.29 1.46 -1.19
C ARG A 58 12.01 0.59 -2.21
N PHE A 59 13.32 0.78 -2.35
CA PHE A 59 14.14 0.08 -3.33
C PHE A 59 15.40 -0.46 -2.68
N ASP A 60 15.82 -1.64 -3.09
CA ASP A 60 17.10 -2.21 -2.68
C ASP A 60 18.27 -1.59 -3.46
N VAL A 61 19.50 -2.01 -3.13
CA VAL A 61 20.73 -1.54 -3.79
C VAL A 61 20.77 -1.85 -5.29
N ASP A 62 20.02 -2.86 -5.74
CA ASP A 62 19.88 -3.25 -7.14
C ASP A 62 18.74 -2.47 -7.84
N GLY A 63 18.07 -1.57 -7.13
CA GLY A 63 16.95 -0.77 -7.63
C GLY A 63 15.65 -1.55 -7.79
N ARG A 64 15.51 -2.73 -7.17
CA ARG A 64 14.29 -3.52 -7.15
C ARG A 64 13.33 -3.01 -6.07
N LEU A 65 12.03 -3.08 -6.37
CA LEU A 65 10.99 -2.70 -5.43
C LEU A 65 10.99 -3.63 -4.21
N VAL A 66 10.94 -3.05 -3.01
CA VAL A 66 10.83 -3.77 -1.74
C VAL A 66 9.40 -3.62 -1.22
N LEU A 67 8.73 -4.75 -0.97
CA LEU A 67 7.38 -4.78 -0.41
C LEU A 67 7.36 -4.16 0.98
N LEU A 68 6.26 -3.49 1.34
CA LEU A 68 6.16 -2.76 2.62
C LEU A 68 6.52 -3.60 3.86
N GLN A 69 6.10 -4.86 3.88
CA GLN A 69 6.40 -5.79 4.97
C GLN A 69 7.89 -6.13 5.11
N ASP A 70 8.64 -6.01 4.01
CA ASP A 70 10.05 -6.39 3.88
C ASP A 70 10.98 -5.15 3.89
N GLN A 71 10.43 -3.95 4.01
CA GLN A 71 11.23 -2.71 4.06
C GLN A 71 12.02 -2.62 5.36
N ASP A 72 13.30 -2.24 5.26
CA ASP A 72 14.11 -1.91 6.41
C ASP A 72 13.61 -0.61 7.06
N ARG A 73 12.91 -0.77 8.18
CA ARG A 73 12.33 0.34 8.96
C ARG A 73 13.39 1.23 9.61
N SER A 74 14.63 0.77 9.75
CA SER A 74 15.72 1.62 10.26
C SER A 74 16.08 2.75 9.28
N LEU A 75 15.71 2.60 8.00
CA LEU A 75 15.88 3.62 6.97
C LEU A 75 14.72 4.62 6.92
N TRP A 76 13.70 4.47 7.76
CA TRP A 76 12.55 5.37 7.78
C TRP A 76 12.88 6.63 8.59
N ASP A 77 12.48 7.79 8.06
CA ASP A 77 12.65 9.07 8.75
C ASP A 77 11.65 9.18 9.92
N ARG A 78 12.12 8.79 11.10
CA ARG A 78 11.33 8.76 12.34
C ARG A 78 10.86 10.15 12.75
N ASP A 79 11.68 11.17 12.56
CA ASP A 79 11.33 12.55 12.92
C ASP A 79 10.19 13.08 12.03
N THR A 80 10.26 12.78 10.72
CA THR A 80 9.19 13.13 9.77
C THR A 80 7.89 12.37 10.07
N ILE A 81 7.97 11.07 10.40
CA ILE A 81 6.79 10.27 10.79
C ILE A 81 6.13 10.90 12.02
N GLU A 82 6.89 11.14 13.08
CA GLU A 82 6.37 11.68 14.34
C GLU A 82 5.77 13.09 14.15
N ALA A 83 6.40 13.94 13.33
CA ALA A 83 5.90 15.25 12.99
C ALA A 83 4.58 15.19 12.19
N ALA A 84 4.48 14.29 11.21
CA ALA A 84 3.29 14.10 10.41
C ALA A 84 2.12 13.55 11.24
N THR A 85 2.38 12.57 12.12
CA THR A 85 1.37 12.07 13.08
C THR A 85 0.87 13.18 14.00
N ARG A 86 1.74 14.06 14.50
CA ARG A 86 1.30 15.22 15.32
C ARG A 86 0.41 16.19 14.55
N VAL A 87 0.63 16.39 13.25
CA VAL A 87 -0.26 17.19 12.39
C VAL A 87 -1.62 16.51 12.29
N LEU A 88 -1.63 15.20 12.00
CA LEU A 88 -2.85 14.41 11.86
C LEU A 88 -3.67 14.35 13.15
N ALA A 89 -3.02 14.13 14.30
CA ALA A 89 -3.68 14.09 15.61
C ALA A 89 -4.32 15.44 15.98
N ARG A 90 -3.74 16.56 15.56
CA ARG A 90 -4.36 17.88 15.72
C ARG A 90 -5.56 18.06 14.80
N ALA A 91 -5.48 17.63 13.54
CA ALA A 91 -6.59 17.66 12.60
C ALA A 91 -7.78 16.81 13.09
N ALA A 92 -7.52 15.61 13.62
CA ALA A 92 -8.53 14.71 14.15
C ALA A 92 -9.37 15.32 15.30
N LYS A 93 -8.78 16.21 16.10
CA LYS A 93 -9.50 16.95 17.17
C LYS A 93 -10.59 17.88 16.64
N LEU A 94 -10.56 18.24 15.35
CA LEU A 94 -11.59 19.05 14.70
C LEU A 94 -12.85 18.25 14.31
N GLN A 95 -12.82 16.91 14.48
CA GLN A 95 -13.98 16.02 14.30
C GLN A 95 -14.67 16.15 12.93
N ARG A 96 -13.88 16.47 11.90
CA ARG A 96 -14.30 16.59 10.48
C ARG A 96 -13.41 15.68 9.63
N PRO A 97 -13.55 14.33 9.72
CA PRO A 97 -12.72 13.42 8.97
C PRO A 97 -12.99 13.56 7.47
N GLY A 98 -11.91 13.53 6.68
CA GLY A 98 -11.98 13.50 5.23
C GLY A 98 -10.99 12.47 4.64
N PRO A 99 -11.06 12.22 3.32
CA PRO A 99 -10.31 11.14 2.68
C PRO A 99 -8.80 11.16 2.94
N TYR A 100 -8.14 12.30 2.85
CA TYR A 100 -6.69 12.41 3.05
C TYR A 100 -6.30 12.19 4.51
N GLN A 101 -7.12 12.63 5.47
CA GLN A 101 -6.89 12.34 6.88
C GLN A 101 -6.94 10.83 7.15
N LEU A 102 -7.93 10.12 6.59
CA LEU A 102 -8.07 8.68 6.78
C LEU A 102 -6.95 7.90 6.10
N GLN A 103 -6.53 8.32 4.90
CA GLN A 103 -5.41 7.71 4.19
C GLN A 103 -4.09 7.94 4.92
N ALA A 104 -3.87 9.16 5.45
CA ALA A 104 -2.72 9.45 6.29
C ALA A 104 -2.72 8.58 7.56
N ALA A 105 -3.88 8.40 8.20
CA ALA A 105 -4.02 7.57 9.39
C ALA A 105 -3.65 6.11 9.11
N ILE A 106 -4.09 5.55 7.96
CA ILE A 106 -3.74 4.18 7.56
C ILE A 106 -2.23 4.02 7.43
N ILE A 107 -1.55 4.99 6.80
CA ILE A 107 -0.09 4.93 6.65
C ILE A 107 0.60 5.15 7.99
N ALA A 108 0.06 6.02 8.86
CA ALA A 108 0.59 6.23 10.21
C ALA A 108 0.55 4.92 11.02
N CYS A 109 -0.54 4.14 10.96
CA CYS A 109 -0.60 2.81 11.60
C CYS A 109 0.54 1.89 11.16
N HIS A 110 0.89 1.89 9.87
CA HIS A 110 2.07 1.16 9.40
C HIS A 110 3.38 1.79 9.87
N ALA A 111 3.48 3.12 9.83
CA ALA A 111 4.70 3.87 10.11
C ALA A 111 5.12 3.81 11.58
N GLU A 112 4.15 3.72 12.50
CA GLU A 112 4.35 3.73 13.95
C GLU A 112 4.63 2.35 14.54
N ALA A 113 4.29 1.26 13.83
CA ALA A 113 4.60 -0.08 14.29
C ALA A 113 6.13 -0.33 14.29
N ASP A 114 6.64 -1.07 15.29
CA ASP A 114 8.05 -1.41 15.34
C ASP A 114 8.43 -2.46 14.28
N CYS A 115 7.53 -3.41 14.01
CA CYS A 115 7.67 -4.37 12.93
C CYS A 115 6.33 -4.60 12.21
N TRP A 116 6.34 -5.42 11.14
CA TRP A 116 5.14 -5.71 10.36
C TRP A 116 4.05 -6.38 11.21
N GLN A 117 4.45 -7.31 12.07
CA GLN A 117 3.58 -8.10 12.93
C GLN A 117 2.85 -7.24 13.98
N ASP A 118 3.45 -6.11 14.37
CA ASP A 118 2.88 -5.17 15.35
C ASP A 118 1.94 -4.14 14.72
N THR A 119 1.70 -4.20 13.40
CA THR A 119 0.78 -3.29 12.72
C THR A 119 -0.63 -3.45 13.28
N ASP A 120 -1.28 -2.34 13.66
CA ASP A 120 -2.67 -2.35 14.12
C ASP A 120 -3.66 -2.56 12.96
N TRP A 121 -3.80 -3.82 12.57
CA TRP A 121 -4.70 -4.24 11.48
C TRP A 121 -6.18 -3.99 11.80
N GLU A 122 -6.56 -4.01 13.08
CA GLU A 122 -7.92 -3.68 13.48
C GLU A 122 -8.23 -2.21 13.20
N GLN A 123 -7.33 -1.31 13.60
CA GLN A 123 -7.47 0.11 13.30
C GLN A 123 -7.46 0.39 11.80
N ILE A 124 -6.59 -0.28 11.02
CA ILE A 124 -6.55 -0.11 9.56
C ILE A 124 -7.88 -0.51 8.92
N VAL A 125 -8.47 -1.63 9.32
CA VAL A 125 -9.80 -2.05 8.79
C VAL A 125 -10.87 -1.01 9.11
N LEU A 126 -10.90 -0.47 10.33
CA LEU A 126 -11.83 0.59 10.73
C LEU A 126 -11.64 1.88 9.92
N LEU A 127 -10.39 2.27 9.66
CA LEU A 127 -10.08 3.45 8.85
C LEU A 127 -10.51 3.26 7.39
N TYR A 128 -10.35 2.06 6.82
CA TYR A 128 -10.88 1.74 5.50
C TYR A 128 -12.42 1.74 5.48
N ASP A 129 -13.08 1.23 6.51
CA ASP A 129 -14.54 1.28 6.65
C ASP A 129 -15.04 2.74 6.63
N MET A 130 -14.40 3.63 7.39
CA MET A 130 -14.70 5.05 7.38
C MET A 130 -14.44 5.68 6.01
N LEU A 131 -13.33 5.33 5.35
CA LEU A 131 -12.97 5.88 4.05
C LEU A 131 -13.95 5.45 2.97
N LEU A 132 -14.42 4.21 2.99
CA LEU A 132 -15.43 3.69 2.08
C LEU A 132 -16.78 4.35 2.27
N HIS A 133 -17.12 4.79 3.50
CA HIS A 133 -18.32 5.57 3.74
C HIS A 133 -18.25 6.96 3.08
N LEU A 134 -17.09 7.61 3.13
CA LEU A 134 -16.90 8.96 2.57
C LEU A 134 -16.65 8.95 1.05
N ALA A 135 -15.89 7.98 0.57
CA ALA A 135 -15.44 7.89 -0.82
C ALA A 135 -15.42 6.41 -1.28
N PRO A 136 -16.59 5.84 -1.64
CA PRO A 136 -16.67 4.47 -2.11
C PRO A 136 -15.79 4.24 -3.35
N SER A 137 -14.99 3.18 -3.33
CA SER A 137 -14.13 2.81 -4.45
C SER A 137 -13.82 1.31 -4.39
N PRO A 138 -13.91 0.57 -5.52
CA PRO A 138 -13.55 -0.84 -5.55
C PRO A 138 -12.08 -1.06 -5.20
N VAL A 139 -11.19 -0.11 -5.54
CA VAL A 139 -9.77 -0.16 -5.16
C VAL A 139 -9.59 0.00 -3.65
N THR A 140 -10.36 0.89 -3.02
CA THR A 140 -10.34 1.03 -1.55
C THR A 140 -10.86 -0.25 -0.87
N ARG A 141 -11.88 -0.90 -1.44
CA ARG A 141 -12.39 -2.20 -0.94
C ARG A 141 -11.35 -3.31 -1.11
N LEU A 142 -10.60 -3.33 -2.20
CA LEU A 142 -9.47 -4.23 -2.38
C LEU A 142 -8.41 -4.04 -1.28
N HIS A 143 -8.01 -2.79 -1.00
CA HIS A 143 -7.05 -2.51 0.07
C HIS A 143 -7.58 -2.88 1.46
N ARG A 144 -8.88 -2.67 1.70
CA ARG A 144 -9.54 -3.16 2.92
C ARG A 144 -9.49 -4.67 3.05
N ALA A 145 -9.76 -5.42 1.97
CA ALA A 145 -9.67 -6.88 1.98
C ALA A 145 -8.25 -7.36 2.32
N ILE A 146 -7.21 -6.66 1.86
CA ILE A 146 -5.81 -6.93 2.26
C ILE A 146 -5.62 -6.71 3.76
N ALA A 147 -6.15 -5.65 4.35
CA ALA A 147 -6.09 -5.46 5.80
C ALA A 147 -6.88 -6.54 6.56
N LEU A 148 -8.04 -6.94 6.03
CA LEU A 148 -8.89 -7.98 6.60
C LEU A 148 -8.20 -9.35 6.64
N ARG A 149 -7.33 -9.66 5.66
CA ARG A 149 -6.49 -10.86 5.65
C ARG A 149 -5.69 -10.99 6.94
N TYR A 150 -5.05 -9.91 7.38
CA TYR A 150 -4.22 -9.90 8.58
C TYR A 150 -5.03 -9.90 9.88
N ARG A 151 -6.22 -9.26 9.86
CA ARG A 151 -7.10 -9.20 11.03
C ARG A 151 -7.90 -10.48 11.25
N SER A 152 -8.40 -11.10 10.18
CA SER A 152 -9.46 -12.12 10.23
C SER A 152 -9.19 -13.35 9.36
N GLY A 153 -8.00 -13.43 8.75
CA GLY A 153 -7.56 -14.58 7.97
C GLY A 153 -7.86 -14.50 6.47
N PRO A 154 -7.21 -15.36 5.68
CA PRO A 154 -7.27 -15.33 4.22
C PRO A 154 -8.67 -15.64 3.65
N GLU A 155 -9.49 -16.45 4.31
CA GLU A 155 -10.86 -16.77 3.88
C GLU A 155 -11.79 -15.55 3.91
N ALA A 156 -11.67 -14.73 4.95
CA ALA A 156 -12.47 -13.51 5.10
C ALA A 156 -12.12 -12.49 4.00
N ALA A 157 -10.82 -12.28 3.77
CA ALA A 157 -10.32 -11.44 2.69
C ALA A 157 -10.76 -11.95 1.31
N MET A 158 -10.68 -13.26 1.08
CA MET A 158 -11.05 -13.88 -0.18
C MET A 158 -12.54 -13.68 -0.48
N THR A 159 -13.40 -13.79 0.53
CA THR A 159 -14.85 -13.53 0.37
C THR A 159 -15.12 -12.10 -0.09
N GLU A 160 -14.42 -11.12 0.49
CA GLU A 160 -14.53 -9.72 0.07
C GLU A 160 -14.01 -9.50 -1.35
N LEU A 161 -12.89 -10.12 -1.73
CA LEU A 161 -12.36 -10.03 -3.10
C LEU A 161 -13.32 -10.59 -4.15
N HIS A 162 -14.01 -11.70 -3.87
CA HIS A 162 -14.95 -12.28 -4.84
C HIS A 162 -16.06 -11.29 -5.23
N ALA A 163 -16.50 -10.43 -4.30
CA ALA A 163 -17.50 -9.41 -4.59
C ALA A 163 -17.00 -8.31 -5.55
N LEU A 164 -15.68 -8.14 -5.69
CA LEU A 164 -15.05 -7.14 -6.54
C LEU A 164 -14.69 -7.64 -7.94
N ALA A 165 -14.98 -8.92 -8.24
CA ALA A 165 -14.49 -9.59 -9.45
C ALA A 165 -14.88 -8.88 -10.75
N SER A 166 -16.12 -8.40 -10.87
CA SER A 166 -16.60 -7.70 -12.06
C SER A 166 -15.98 -6.31 -12.21
N GLU A 167 -15.81 -5.58 -11.10
CA GLU A 167 -15.29 -4.20 -11.09
C GLU A 167 -13.78 -4.15 -11.32
N LEU A 168 -13.04 -5.18 -10.86
CA LEU A 168 -11.57 -5.21 -10.85
C LEU A 168 -10.96 -6.29 -11.76
N ASP A 169 -11.73 -6.89 -12.67
CA ASP A 169 -11.22 -7.96 -13.56
C ASP A 169 -10.00 -7.52 -14.39
N ARG A 170 -9.92 -6.24 -14.76
CA ARG A 170 -8.78 -5.69 -15.53
C ARG A 170 -7.72 -5.04 -14.66
N TYR A 171 -7.83 -5.15 -13.33
CA TYR A 171 -6.90 -4.55 -12.40
C TYR A 171 -5.89 -5.59 -11.92
N HIS A 172 -4.61 -5.40 -12.26
CA HIS A 172 -3.58 -6.39 -11.97
C HIS A 172 -3.40 -6.66 -10.47
N LEU A 173 -3.49 -5.64 -9.59
CA LEU A 173 -3.34 -5.81 -8.13
C LEU A 173 -4.46 -6.65 -7.52
N TYR A 174 -5.66 -6.65 -8.11
CA TYR A 174 -6.73 -7.55 -7.69
C TYR A 174 -6.32 -9.02 -7.89
N HIS A 175 -5.78 -9.36 -9.06
CA HIS A 175 -5.30 -10.71 -9.34
C HIS A 175 -4.05 -11.07 -8.54
N ALA A 176 -3.12 -10.14 -8.34
CA ALA A 176 -1.94 -10.36 -7.51
C ALA A 176 -2.32 -10.68 -6.05
N THR A 177 -3.29 -9.96 -5.50
CA THR A 177 -3.81 -10.19 -4.14
C THR A 177 -4.53 -11.53 -4.03
N ARG A 178 -5.35 -11.89 -5.04
CA ARG A 178 -5.99 -13.22 -5.10
C ARG A 178 -4.98 -14.34 -5.10
N ALA A 179 -3.88 -14.18 -5.84
CA ALA A 179 -2.83 -15.18 -5.88
C ALA A 179 -2.18 -15.40 -4.51
N ASP A 180 -1.95 -14.32 -3.75
CA ASP A 180 -1.40 -14.41 -2.39
C ASP A 180 -2.32 -15.18 -1.46
N LEU A 181 -3.61 -14.81 -1.43
CA LEU A 181 -4.60 -15.50 -0.61
C LEU A 181 -4.78 -16.97 -0.99
N TRP A 182 -4.77 -17.29 -2.29
CA TRP A 182 -4.84 -18.70 -2.72
C TRP A 182 -3.64 -19.51 -2.25
N ARG A 183 -2.44 -18.92 -2.25
CA ARG A 183 -1.23 -19.57 -1.72
C ARG A 183 -1.36 -19.87 -0.22
N GLU A 184 -1.85 -18.93 0.57
CA GLU A 184 -2.10 -19.16 2.00
C GLU A 184 -3.16 -20.23 2.28
N LEU A 185 -4.15 -20.35 1.39
CA LEU A 185 -5.19 -21.38 1.46
C LEU A 185 -4.74 -22.74 0.89
N GLY A 186 -3.48 -22.88 0.47
CA GLY A 186 -2.94 -24.12 -0.12
C GLY A 186 -3.45 -24.44 -1.53
N ARG A 187 -3.98 -23.44 -2.25
CA ARG A 187 -4.58 -23.54 -3.59
C ARG A 187 -3.59 -23.08 -4.66
N THR A 188 -2.53 -23.86 -4.86
CA THR A 188 -1.36 -23.46 -5.65
C THR A 188 -1.67 -23.23 -7.12
N ASP A 189 -2.53 -24.05 -7.74
CA ASP A 189 -2.92 -23.90 -9.14
C ASP A 189 -3.70 -22.60 -9.39
N GLU A 190 -4.65 -22.29 -8.51
CA GLU A 190 -5.43 -21.06 -8.55
C GLU A 190 -4.54 -19.84 -8.32
N ALA A 191 -3.58 -19.94 -7.40
CA ALA A 191 -2.61 -18.89 -7.16
C ALA A 191 -1.78 -18.59 -8.41
N ARG A 192 -1.26 -19.63 -9.07
CA ARG A 192 -0.51 -19.48 -10.33
C ARG A 192 -1.34 -18.85 -11.44
N ALA A 193 -2.58 -19.29 -11.60
CA ALA A 193 -3.47 -18.73 -12.63
C ALA A 193 -3.71 -17.23 -12.38
N ALA A 194 -3.92 -16.85 -11.12
CA ALA A 194 -4.09 -15.45 -10.73
C ALA A 194 -2.80 -14.62 -10.92
N ASP A 195 -1.62 -15.13 -10.55
CA ASP A 195 -0.35 -14.42 -10.80
C ASP A 195 -0.09 -14.22 -12.30
N ARG A 196 -0.36 -15.22 -13.15
CA ARG A 196 -0.25 -15.09 -14.61
C ARG A 196 -1.19 -14.00 -15.12
N ARG A 197 -2.44 -13.97 -14.64
CA ARG A 197 -3.40 -12.93 -15.01
C ARG A 197 -2.95 -11.54 -14.56
N ALA A 198 -2.36 -11.41 -13.37
CA ALA A 198 -1.76 -10.16 -12.92
C ALA A 198 -0.62 -9.72 -13.85
N LEU A 199 0.26 -10.65 -14.24
CA LEU A 199 1.39 -10.39 -15.13
C LEU A 199 0.96 -9.96 -16.55
N GLU A 200 -0.14 -10.49 -17.07
CA GLU A 200 -0.73 -10.05 -18.34
C GLU A 200 -1.22 -8.60 -18.30
N LEU A 201 -1.72 -8.17 -17.13
CA LEU A 201 -2.41 -6.89 -16.95
C LEU A 201 -1.48 -5.74 -16.51
N THR A 202 -0.29 -6.03 -15.98
CA THR A 202 0.70 -5.00 -15.64
C THR A 202 1.70 -4.74 -16.77
N ALA A 203 1.89 -3.46 -17.11
CA ALA A 203 2.93 -2.98 -18.00
C ALA A 203 4.19 -2.50 -17.26
N ASN A 204 4.15 -2.45 -15.93
CA ASN A 204 5.20 -1.91 -15.08
C ASN A 204 6.36 -2.93 -14.92
N PRO A 205 7.59 -2.62 -15.36
CA PRO A 205 8.71 -3.56 -15.28
C PRO A 205 9.03 -4.05 -13.86
N ALA A 206 8.91 -3.18 -12.84
CA ALA A 206 9.21 -3.55 -11.45
C ALA A 206 8.14 -4.50 -10.88
N GLU A 207 6.87 -4.20 -11.09
CA GLU A 207 5.76 -5.09 -10.67
C GLU A 207 5.84 -6.43 -11.41
N ARG A 208 6.15 -6.40 -12.72
CA ARG A 208 6.36 -7.61 -13.52
C ARG A 208 7.48 -8.48 -12.96
N ALA A 209 8.61 -7.88 -12.56
CA ALA A 209 9.72 -8.60 -11.97
C ALA A 209 9.31 -9.30 -10.65
N VAL A 210 8.56 -8.62 -9.78
CA VAL A 210 8.03 -9.19 -8.53
C VAL A 210 7.11 -10.38 -8.83
N LEU A 211 6.17 -10.24 -9.78
CA LEU A 211 5.25 -11.31 -10.17
C LEU A 211 5.97 -12.50 -10.80
N GLN A 212 6.99 -12.25 -11.63
CA GLN A 212 7.81 -13.30 -12.25
C GLN A 212 8.60 -14.09 -11.21
N GLN A 213 9.20 -13.42 -10.22
CA GLN A 213 9.89 -14.07 -9.11
C GLN A 213 8.96 -14.96 -8.29
N ARG A 214 7.75 -14.45 -7.96
CA ARG A 214 6.71 -15.23 -7.26
C ARG A 214 6.32 -16.51 -8.02
N ILE A 215 6.08 -16.40 -9.32
CA ILE A 215 5.77 -17.55 -10.18
C ILE A 215 6.95 -18.54 -10.19
N ALA A 216 8.18 -18.06 -10.37
CA ALA A 216 9.37 -18.91 -10.44
C ALA A 216 9.67 -19.65 -9.12
N TYR A 217 9.45 -19.00 -7.97
CA TYR A 217 9.63 -19.62 -6.65
C TYR A 217 8.63 -20.78 -6.45
N SER A 218 7.37 -20.60 -6.86
CA SER A 218 6.36 -21.66 -6.78
C SER A 218 6.70 -22.90 -7.62
N TYR A 219 7.44 -22.76 -8.73
CA TYR A 219 7.91 -23.90 -9.52
C TYR A 219 9.04 -24.70 -8.84
N ARG A 220 9.85 -24.05 -8.00
CA ARG A 220 10.97 -24.71 -7.30
C ARG A 220 10.53 -25.52 -6.08
N GLU A 221 9.43 -25.13 -5.43
CA GLU A 221 8.86 -25.92 -4.33
C GLU A 221 8.10 -27.17 -4.82
N GLU A 222 7.63 -27.17 -6.07
CA GLU A 222 6.91 -28.30 -6.67
C GLU A 222 7.80 -29.31 -7.41
N THR A 223 9.07 -28.98 -7.64
CA THR A 223 10.06 -29.96 -8.08
C THR A 223 10.71 -30.50 -6.80
N PRO A 224 10.34 -31.71 -6.31
CA PRO A 224 11.14 -32.32 -5.26
C PRO A 224 12.56 -32.42 -5.81
N ASN A 225 13.54 -32.06 -4.99
CA ASN A 225 14.95 -32.25 -5.29
C ASN A 225 15.15 -33.75 -5.55
N ASN A 226 15.01 -34.15 -6.81
CA ASN A 226 15.26 -35.50 -7.28
C ASN A 226 16.72 -35.51 -7.73
N ASP A 227 17.59 -35.23 -6.76
CA ASP A 227 19.03 -35.47 -6.87
C ASP A 227 19.31 -36.71 -6.03
N ASP A 228 19.81 -37.73 -6.73
CA ASP A 228 20.26 -39.06 -6.29
C ASP A 228 21.23 -39.05 -5.09
#